data_AF-A0A0A8E720-F1
#
_entry.id   AF-A0A0A8E720-F1
#
_cell.length_a   1.000
_cell.length_b   1.000
_cell.length_c   1.000
_cell.angle_alpha   90.00
_cell.angle_beta   90.00
_cell.angle_gamma   90.00
#
_symmetry.space_group_name_H-M   'P 1'
#
loop_
_entity.id
_entity.type
_entity.pdbx_description
1 polymer ?
#
loop_
_entity_poly.entity_id
_entity_poly.type
_entity_poly.pdbx_seq_one_letter_code
_entity_poly.pdbx_strand_id
1 'polypeptide(L)'
;MKLKKLLLATILAIPVMGYCGLLDWLTGYPEVREKIEKRLEGKYQGDKFEVWDVSYSSNLGGYNFKAKDLSYKDLESGGSYYEKVNKVVDNFGQYKQNLDWKALFKPYVDAVSTNNMIVPNIDGANEVGWKEKQQKDHKPDNMMKTWELLANPDMTMQEKIAKGHNYIRTEATIHVDAPKTPESMLKVLEMIENLNNYFRSLKLYSYKLEVTVYDLPKGLTFDNYIDDAVDKDIDYSMLDFKNDGDIQKYAWGWLQIYGCEYNSNFEKSCNTQYLDKDENSRLKMIKHLTSADRIHSLDDIAKQFHLYDHPGKPTHWNPQAPSWIGWHGARIEYTPLIDTQIYKQVLQLENK
;
A
#
# COMPACT_ATOMS: atom_id res chain seq x y z
N MET A 1 -45.18 -23.03 -18.79
CA MET A 1 -45.90 -23.63 -17.64
C MET A 1 -45.38 -24.98 -17.16
N LYS A 2 -44.69 -25.80 -17.98
CA LYS A 2 -44.14 -27.12 -17.56
C LYS A 2 -42.80 -27.05 -16.79
N LEU A 3 -41.95 -26.05 -17.06
CA LEU A 3 -40.64 -25.89 -16.39
C LEU A 3 -40.76 -25.50 -14.90
N LYS A 4 -41.71 -24.63 -14.56
CA LYS A 4 -41.98 -24.21 -13.16
C LYS A 4 -42.51 -25.36 -12.28
N LYS A 5 -43.25 -26.31 -12.87
CA LYS A 5 -43.74 -27.50 -12.14
C LYS A 5 -42.65 -28.56 -11.95
N LEU A 6 -41.67 -28.62 -12.87
CA LEU A 6 -40.53 -29.52 -12.74
C LEU A 6 -39.60 -29.07 -11.61
N LEU A 7 -39.25 -27.78 -11.55
CA LEU A 7 -38.46 -27.18 -10.46
C LEU A 7 -39.11 -27.36 -9.09
N LEU A 8 -40.42 -27.16 -8.98
CA LEU A 8 -41.15 -27.38 -7.72
C LEU A 8 -41.15 -28.85 -7.28
N ALA A 9 -41.23 -29.78 -8.24
CA ALA A 9 -41.21 -31.22 -7.95
C ALA A 9 -39.82 -31.74 -7.57
N THR A 10 -38.74 -31.12 -8.08
CA THR A 10 -37.36 -31.46 -7.67
C THR A 10 -37.04 -30.93 -6.27
N ILE A 11 -37.60 -29.78 -5.88
CA ILE A 11 -37.45 -29.18 -4.54
C ILE A 11 -38.18 -30.01 -3.47
N LEU A 12 -39.29 -30.66 -3.82
CA LEU A 12 -40.10 -31.46 -2.88
C LEU A 12 -39.60 -32.90 -2.66
N ALA A 13 -38.62 -33.37 -3.43
CA ALA A 13 -38.14 -34.77 -3.40
C ALA A 13 -36.76 -34.96 -2.73
N ILE A 14 -36.10 -33.88 -2.30
CA ILE A 14 -34.83 -33.96 -1.56
C ILE A 14 -35.18 -34.12 -0.07
N PRO A 15 -34.61 -35.11 0.64
CA PRO A 15 -34.90 -35.32 2.06
C PRO A 15 -34.66 -34.03 2.84
N VAL A 16 -35.54 -33.79 3.81
CA VAL A 16 -35.73 -32.60 4.66
C VAL A 16 -34.45 -32.09 5.39
N MET A 17 -33.27 -32.67 5.16
CA MET A 17 -31.98 -32.25 5.72
C MET A 17 -31.18 -31.25 4.86
N GLY A 18 -31.69 -30.81 3.69
CA GLY A 18 -31.00 -29.84 2.81
C GLY A 18 -31.74 -28.52 2.56
N TYR A 19 -32.94 -28.33 3.11
CA TYR A 19 -33.85 -27.25 2.69
C TYR A 19 -33.39 -25.86 3.12
N CYS A 20 -32.82 -25.71 4.32
CA CYS A 20 -32.25 -24.43 4.77
C CYS A 20 -31.00 -24.08 3.95
N GLY A 21 -30.06 -25.03 3.79
CA GLY A 21 -28.81 -24.76 3.07
C GLY A 21 -29.00 -24.44 1.58
N LEU A 22 -29.97 -25.05 0.90
CA LEU A 22 -30.26 -24.78 -0.52
C LEU A 22 -31.01 -23.45 -0.71
N LEU A 23 -31.98 -23.13 0.17
CA LEU A 23 -32.68 -21.84 0.12
C LEU A 23 -31.77 -20.69 0.53
N ASP A 24 -30.96 -20.87 1.57
CA ASP A 24 -29.97 -19.88 1.97
C ASP A 24 -28.96 -19.64 0.84
N TRP A 25 -28.48 -20.70 0.19
CA TRP A 25 -27.63 -20.54 -0.99
C TRP A 25 -28.34 -19.81 -2.15
N LEU A 26 -29.60 -20.15 -2.45
CA LEU A 26 -30.39 -19.50 -3.52
C LEU A 26 -30.80 -18.06 -3.20
N THR A 27 -30.87 -17.68 -1.92
CA THR A 27 -31.28 -16.35 -1.46
C THR A 27 -30.11 -15.49 -0.99
N GLY A 28 -28.88 -16.01 -1.05
CA GLY A 28 -27.66 -15.29 -0.67
C GLY A 28 -27.45 -15.18 0.85
N TYR A 29 -27.94 -16.15 1.62
CA TYR A 29 -27.80 -16.27 3.07
C TYR A 29 -28.27 -15.02 3.84
N PRO A 30 -29.55 -14.59 3.71
CA PRO A 30 -30.04 -13.31 4.22
C PRO A 30 -29.87 -13.14 5.74
N GLU A 31 -30.08 -14.20 6.53
CA GLU A 31 -29.86 -14.13 7.98
C GLU A 31 -28.37 -13.99 8.35
N VAL A 32 -27.49 -14.64 7.59
CA VAL A 32 -26.03 -14.56 7.79
C VAL A 32 -25.56 -13.16 7.40
N ARG A 33 -26.08 -12.60 6.30
CA ARG A 33 -25.85 -11.22 5.87
C ARG A 33 -26.15 -10.23 6.99
N GLU A 34 -27.34 -10.28 7.58
CA GLU A 34 -27.73 -9.37 8.66
C GLU A 34 -26.84 -9.53 9.92
N LYS A 35 -26.45 -10.77 10.25
CA LYS A 35 -25.49 -11.03 11.35
C LYS A 35 -24.13 -10.40 11.07
N ILE A 36 -23.63 -10.48 9.83
CA ILE A 36 -22.37 -9.88 9.41
C ILE A 36 -22.47 -8.36 9.49
N GLU A 37 -23.52 -7.75 8.93
CA GLU A 37 -23.75 -6.29 8.95
C GLU A 37 -23.76 -5.75 10.39
N LYS A 38 -24.54 -6.37 11.29
CA LYS A 38 -24.58 -5.98 12.72
C LYS A 38 -23.22 -6.13 13.42
N ARG A 39 -22.44 -7.15 13.04
CA ARG A 39 -21.12 -7.38 13.63
C ARG A 39 -20.09 -6.37 13.14
N LEU A 40 -20.11 -6.02 11.86
CA LEU A 40 -19.30 -4.95 11.30
C LEU A 40 -19.68 -3.61 11.93
N GLU A 41 -20.98 -3.30 12.03
CA GLU A 41 -21.47 -2.08 12.70
C GLU A 41 -20.98 -2.00 14.15
N GLY A 42 -21.11 -3.10 14.91
CA GLY A 42 -20.60 -3.13 16.28
C GLY A 42 -19.08 -3.01 16.39
N LYS A 43 -18.33 -3.56 15.42
CA LYS A 43 -16.86 -3.49 15.38
C LYS A 43 -16.36 -2.09 15.00
N TYR A 44 -17.07 -1.41 14.11
CA TYR A 44 -16.74 -0.08 13.59
C TYR A 44 -17.68 1.00 14.13
N GLN A 45 -18.05 0.88 15.42
CA GLN A 45 -18.70 1.93 16.22
C GLN A 45 -19.96 2.57 15.62
N GLY A 46 -20.78 1.80 14.90
CA GLY A 46 -22.02 2.29 14.31
C GLY A 46 -21.93 2.60 12.81
N ASP A 47 -20.76 2.42 12.19
CA ASP A 47 -20.62 2.50 10.73
C ASP A 47 -21.58 1.52 10.04
N LYS A 48 -22.18 1.97 8.94
CA LYS A 48 -23.20 1.20 8.23
C LYS A 48 -22.58 0.42 7.10
N PHE A 49 -22.92 -0.87 7.03
CA PHE A 49 -22.39 -1.78 6.03
C PHE A 49 -23.51 -2.37 5.19
N GLU A 50 -23.23 -2.54 3.91
CA GLU A 50 -24.01 -3.38 3.01
C GLU A 50 -23.20 -4.62 2.63
N VAL A 51 -23.75 -5.83 2.81
CA VAL A 51 -23.06 -7.10 2.48
C VAL A 51 -23.75 -7.80 1.31
N TRP A 52 -23.10 -8.08 0.17
CA TRP A 52 -23.82 -8.62 -1.02
C TRP A 52 -23.33 -9.94 -1.59
N ASP A 53 -22.15 -10.44 -1.22
CA ASP A 53 -21.57 -11.65 -1.82
C ASP A 53 -21.22 -12.68 -0.75
N VAL A 54 -22.22 -13.31 -0.15
CA VAL A 54 -22.03 -14.28 0.94
C VAL A 54 -21.96 -15.69 0.38
N SER A 55 -20.87 -16.41 0.70
CA SER A 55 -20.67 -17.80 0.29
C SER A 55 -20.12 -18.64 1.43
N TYR A 56 -20.64 -19.85 1.60
CA TYR A 56 -20.14 -20.77 2.62
C TYR A 56 -18.86 -21.48 2.16
N SER A 57 -17.82 -21.46 2.99
CA SER A 57 -16.57 -22.21 2.81
C SER A 57 -16.51 -23.37 3.80
N SER A 58 -16.69 -24.59 3.30
CA SER A 58 -16.55 -25.81 4.10
C SER A 58 -15.14 -26.00 4.65
N ASN A 59 -14.12 -25.51 3.93
CA ASN A 59 -12.73 -25.60 4.33
C ASN A 59 -12.42 -24.69 5.53
N LEU A 60 -13.03 -23.50 5.59
CA LEU A 60 -12.88 -22.57 6.71
C LEU A 60 -13.90 -22.82 7.83
N GLY A 61 -14.98 -23.56 7.54
CA GLY A 61 -16.11 -23.73 8.46
C GLY A 61 -16.85 -22.42 8.74
N GLY A 62 -16.91 -21.52 7.76
CA GLY A 62 -17.47 -20.17 7.87
C GLY A 62 -17.94 -19.61 6.53
N TYR A 63 -18.41 -18.36 6.54
CA TYR A 63 -18.92 -17.67 5.37
C TYR A 63 -17.95 -16.60 4.90
N ASN A 64 -17.52 -16.64 3.65
CA ASN A 64 -16.85 -15.51 3.03
C ASN A 64 -17.89 -14.48 2.62
N PHE A 65 -17.52 -13.20 2.66
CA PHE A 65 -18.41 -12.13 2.25
C PHE A 65 -17.65 -10.99 1.55
N LYS A 66 -18.35 -10.27 0.67
CA LYS A 66 -18.01 -8.89 0.28
C LYS A 66 -18.98 -7.92 0.93
N ALA A 67 -18.47 -6.76 1.30
CA ALA A 67 -19.22 -5.71 1.95
C ALA A 67 -18.69 -4.32 1.57
N LYS A 68 -19.53 -3.31 1.80
CA LYS A 68 -19.27 -1.90 1.52
C LYS A 68 -19.59 -1.12 2.77
N ASP A 69 -18.66 -0.27 3.17
CA ASP A 69 -18.87 0.70 4.23
C ASP A 69 -19.55 1.94 3.63
N LEU A 70 -20.84 2.07 3.92
CA LEU A 70 -21.66 3.20 3.48
C LEU A 70 -21.34 4.48 4.27
N SER A 71 -20.72 4.36 5.44
CA SER A 71 -20.31 5.49 6.29
C SER A 71 -18.94 6.04 5.89
N TYR A 72 -18.09 5.25 5.24
CA TYR A 72 -16.71 5.63 4.93
C TYR A 72 -16.37 5.48 3.44
N LYS A 73 -16.55 6.57 2.68
CA LYS A 73 -16.12 6.73 1.28
C LYS A 73 -16.49 5.57 0.35
N ASP A 74 -17.63 4.91 0.61
CA ASP A 74 -18.07 3.77 -0.19
C ASP A 74 -17.01 2.65 -0.29
N LEU A 75 -16.18 2.50 0.76
CA LEU A 75 -15.07 1.54 0.78
C LEU A 75 -15.60 0.11 0.66
N GLU A 76 -15.13 -0.63 -0.35
CA GLU A 76 -15.46 -2.04 -0.53
C GLU A 76 -14.34 -2.94 0.01
N SER A 77 -14.72 -4.02 0.69
CA SER A 77 -13.79 -5.02 1.19
C SER A 77 -14.47 -6.37 1.38
N GLY A 78 -13.70 -7.35 1.81
CA GLY A 78 -14.20 -8.68 2.10
C GLY A 78 -13.70 -9.21 3.43
N GLY A 79 -14.24 -10.36 3.81
CA GLY A 79 -13.86 -11.04 5.02
C GLY A 79 -14.48 -12.42 5.15
N SER A 80 -14.31 -12.99 6.33
CA SER A 80 -14.90 -14.26 6.73
C SER A 80 -15.67 -14.11 8.05
N TYR A 81 -16.83 -14.74 8.12
CA TYR A 81 -17.67 -14.83 9.29
C TYR A 81 -17.75 -16.27 9.80
N TYR A 82 -17.39 -16.47 11.05
CA TYR A 82 -17.39 -17.77 11.72
C TYR A 82 -18.57 -17.83 12.69
N GLU A 83 -19.70 -18.38 12.22
CA GLU A 83 -20.96 -18.38 12.96
C GLU A 83 -20.85 -19.05 14.34
N LYS A 84 -20.16 -20.19 14.44
CA LYS A 84 -20.00 -20.94 15.70
C LYS A 84 -19.39 -20.12 16.84
N VAL A 85 -18.46 -19.23 16.51
CA VAL A 85 -17.78 -18.33 17.47
C VAL A 85 -18.26 -16.89 17.35
N ASN A 86 -19.26 -16.66 16.49
CA ASN A 86 -19.84 -15.36 16.17
C ASN A 86 -18.79 -14.25 15.93
N LYS A 87 -17.77 -14.57 15.12
CA LYS A 87 -16.62 -13.70 14.84
C LYS A 87 -16.56 -13.29 13.38
N VAL A 88 -16.38 -12.00 13.12
CA VAL A 88 -16.03 -11.46 11.80
C VAL A 88 -14.53 -11.16 11.75
N VAL A 89 -13.87 -11.62 10.70
CA VAL A 89 -12.51 -11.25 10.31
C VAL A 89 -12.63 -10.55 8.97
N ASP A 90 -12.17 -9.31 8.88
CA ASP A 90 -12.36 -8.45 7.71
C ASP A 90 -11.16 -7.51 7.57
N ASN A 91 -11.05 -6.88 6.40
CA ASN A 91 -9.94 -6.00 6.07
C ASN A 91 -10.27 -4.50 6.17
N PHE A 92 -11.48 -4.10 6.57
CA PHE A 92 -11.90 -2.69 6.57
C PHE A 92 -10.99 -1.80 7.42
N GLY A 93 -10.59 -2.26 8.61
CA GLY A 93 -9.72 -1.49 9.49
C GLY A 93 -8.38 -1.14 8.85
N GLN A 94 -7.75 -2.10 8.16
CA GLN A 94 -6.51 -1.88 7.42
C GLN A 94 -6.73 -0.92 6.24
N TYR A 95 -7.80 -1.09 5.48
CA TYR A 95 -8.12 -0.19 4.37
C TYR A 95 -8.41 1.24 4.82
N LYS A 96 -9.18 1.45 5.89
CA LYS A 96 -9.44 2.77 6.48
C LYS A 96 -8.14 3.45 6.91
N GLN A 97 -7.27 2.72 7.62
CA GLN A 97 -5.95 3.23 8.02
C GLN A 97 -5.11 3.64 6.82
N ASN A 98 -5.08 2.81 5.77
CA ASN A 98 -4.36 3.11 4.54
C ASN A 98 -4.94 4.35 3.83
N LEU A 99 -6.27 4.52 3.82
CA LEU A 99 -6.92 5.70 3.25
C LEU A 99 -6.66 6.98 4.05
N ASP A 100 -6.69 6.90 5.38
CA ASP A 100 -6.31 8.02 6.24
C ASP A 100 -4.83 8.38 6.07
N TRP A 101 -3.96 7.37 5.92
CA TRP A 101 -2.53 7.56 5.63
C TRP A 101 -2.34 8.24 4.27
N LYS A 102 -2.96 7.73 3.21
CA LYS A 102 -2.96 8.32 1.87
C LYS A 102 -3.41 9.78 1.88
N ALA A 103 -4.41 10.12 2.69
CA ALA A 103 -4.95 11.47 2.78
C ALA A 103 -3.91 12.50 3.28
N LEU A 104 -2.90 12.09 4.06
CA LEU A 104 -1.84 12.99 4.53
C LEU A 104 -0.94 13.48 3.38
N PHE A 105 -0.74 12.66 2.36
CA PHE A 105 0.16 12.96 1.24
C PHE A 105 -0.56 13.52 0.03
N LYS A 106 -1.85 13.22 -0.11
CA LYS A 106 -2.66 13.58 -1.27
C LYS A 106 -2.54 15.06 -1.70
N PRO A 107 -2.56 16.05 -0.80
CA PRO A 107 -2.43 17.46 -1.21
C PRO A 107 -1.10 17.77 -1.92
N TYR A 108 0.00 17.13 -1.51
CA TYR A 108 1.31 17.33 -2.14
C TYR A 108 1.36 16.70 -3.53
N VAL A 109 0.75 15.51 -3.69
CA VAL A 109 0.75 14.79 -4.97
C VAL A 109 -0.23 15.42 -5.97
N ASP A 110 -1.41 15.84 -5.52
CA ASP A 110 -2.42 16.50 -6.36
C ASP A 110 -1.94 17.86 -6.90
N ALA A 111 -0.98 18.50 -6.23
CA ALA A 111 -0.35 19.73 -6.73
C ALA A 111 0.47 19.51 -8.02
N VAL A 112 0.94 18.28 -8.24
CA VAL A 112 1.63 17.88 -9.48
C VAL A 112 0.62 17.42 -10.52
N SER A 113 -0.25 16.47 -10.15
CA SER A 113 -1.24 15.90 -11.05
C SER A 113 -2.36 15.21 -10.27
N THR A 114 -3.60 15.38 -10.71
CA THR A 114 -4.76 14.64 -10.19
C THR A 114 -4.82 13.21 -10.72
N ASN A 115 -4.06 12.89 -11.77
CA ASN A 115 -3.86 11.52 -12.26
C ASN A 115 -2.65 10.92 -11.54
N ASN A 116 -2.90 10.36 -10.36
CA ASN A 116 -1.87 9.79 -9.50
C ASN A 116 -2.37 8.52 -8.80
N MET A 117 -1.43 7.65 -8.43
CA MET A 117 -1.67 6.53 -7.55
C MET A 117 -0.71 6.62 -6.36
N ILE A 118 -1.29 6.76 -5.17
CA ILE A 118 -0.56 6.67 -3.91
C ILE A 118 -0.86 5.31 -3.31
N VAL A 119 0.18 4.51 -3.10
CA VAL A 119 0.13 3.19 -2.47
C VAL A 119 0.65 3.36 -1.04
N PRO A 120 -0.25 3.60 -0.07
CA PRO A 120 0.09 3.75 1.33
C PRO A 120 0.48 2.40 1.94
N ASN A 121 1.56 2.39 2.72
CA ASN A 121 1.86 1.28 3.62
C ASN A 121 2.35 1.84 4.96
N ILE A 122 1.66 1.48 6.04
CA ILE A 122 2.04 1.83 7.40
C ILE A 122 2.04 0.55 8.24
N ASP A 123 3.11 0.34 8.98
CA ASP A 123 3.35 -0.88 9.73
C ASP A 123 4.21 -0.60 10.97
N GLY A 124 4.43 -1.61 11.80
CA GLY A 124 5.37 -1.57 12.90
C GLY A 124 6.78 -2.00 12.50
N ALA A 125 7.74 -1.61 13.35
CA ALA A 125 9.09 -2.11 13.30
C ALA A 125 9.58 -2.49 14.70
N ASN A 126 10.27 -3.62 14.77
CA ASN A 126 10.93 -4.08 15.97
C ASN A 126 12.41 -3.67 15.97
N GLU A 127 12.93 -3.40 17.16
CA GLU A 127 14.35 -3.17 17.39
C GLU A 127 15.19 -4.43 17.12
N VAL A 128 16.50 -4.25 16.89
CA VAL A 128 17.41 -5.39 16.71
C VAL A 128 17.52 -6.19 18.01
N GLY A 129 17.52 -7.52 17.90
CA GLY A 129 17.59 -8.41 19.07
C GLY A 129 16.26 -8.51 19.84
N TRP A 130 15.15 -8.03 19.26
CA TRP A 130 13.84 -8.08 19.90
C TRP A 130 13.41 -9.52 20.26
N LYS A 131 13.81 -10.53 19.48
CA LYS A 131 13.44 -11.93 19.74
C LYS A 131 14.05 -12.40 21.05
N GLU A 132 15.32 -12.09 21.28
CA GLU A 132 16.05 -12.41 22.50
C GLU A 132 15.51 -11.63 23.70
N LYS A 133 15.11 -10.36 23.51
CA LYS A 133 14.48 -9.54 24.56
C LYS A 133 13.07 -10.03 24.90
N GLN A 134 12.26 -10.38 23.90
CA GLN A 134 10.90 -10.87 24.10
C GLN A 134 10.88 -12.18 24.88
N GLN A 135 11.79 -13.11 24.54
CA GLN A 135 11.93 -14.38 25.27
C GLN A 135 12.29 -14.17 26.75
N LYS A 136 12.99 -13.09 27.09
CA LYS A 136 13.34 -12.74 28.47
C LYS A 136 12.21 -12.00 29.20
N ASP A 137 11.62 -11.00 28.56
CA ASP A 137 10.75 -10.02 29.23
C ASP A 137 9.25 -10.31 29.06
N HIS A 138 8.85 -11.25 28.19
CA HIS A 138 7.45 -11.59 27.87
C HIS A 138 6.58 -10.39 27.44
N LYS A 139 7.19 -9.30 26.98
CA LYS A 139 6.48 -8.09 26.54
C LYS A 139 6.01 -8.23 25.08
N PRO A 140 4.86 -7.63 24.70
CA PRO A 140 4.47 -7.54 23.30
C PRO A 140 5.53 -6.77 22.52
N ASP A 141 5.79 -7.23 21.30
CA ASP A 141 6.75 -6.57 20.44
C ASP A 141 6.21 -5.20 19.96
N ASN A 142 7.08 -4.37 19.41
CA ASN A 142 6.68 -3.04 18.97
C ASN A 142 5.75 -3.10 17.75
N MET A 143 5.82 -4.18 16.96
CA MET A 143 4.90 -4.43 15.85
C MET A 143 3.45 -4.61 16.32
N MET A 144 3.21 -5.44 17.34
CA MET A 144 1.89 -5.59 17.95
C MET A 144 1.36 -4.27 18.53
N LYS A 145 2.21 -3.52 19.25
CA LYS A 145 1.82 -2.19 19.77
C LYS A 145 1.43 -1.23 18.65
N THR A 146 2.13 -1.29 17.52
CA THR A 146 1.81 -0.49 16.34
C THR A 146 0.44 -0.87 15.80
N TRP A 147 0.18 -2.17 15.63
CA TRP A 147 -1.10 -2.64 15.12
C TRP A 147 -2.26 -2.31 16.05
N GLU A 148 -2.10 -2.47 17.36
CA GLU A 148 -3.10 -2.05 18.35
C GLU A 148 -3.40 -0.55 18.26
N LEU A 149 -2.36 0.28 18.10
CA LEU A 149 -2.50 1.73 17.95
C LEU A 149 -3.18 2.11 16.64
N LEU A 150 -2.77 1.51 15.52
CA LEU A 150 -3.35 1.79 14.21
C LEU A 150 -4.80 1.33 14.11
N ALA A 151 -5.12 0.19 14.74
CA ALA A 151 -6.46 -0.37 14.84
C ALA A 151 -7.39 0.44 15.75
N ASN A 152 -6.88 1.40 16.53
CA ASN A 152 -7.71 2.22 17.40
C ASN A 152 -8.60 3.17 16.57
N PRO A 153 -9.93 3.00 16.58
CA PRO A 153 -10.84 3.85 15.80
C PRO A 153 -11.06 5.23 16.41
N ASP A 154 -10.78 5.43 17.71
CA ASP A 154 -11.00 6.67 18.45
C ASP A 154 -9.89 7.70 18.25
N MET A 155 -8.88 7.39 17.42
CA MET A 155 -7.74 8.26 17.17
C MET A 155 -7.60 8.59 15.70
N THR A 156 -7.37 9.86 15.43
CA THR A 156 -6.93 10.34 14.11
C THR A 156 -5.57 9.76 13.75
N MET A 157 -5.23 9.74 12.46
CA MET A 157 -3.90 9.29 12.02
C MET A 157 -2.77 10.14 12.62
N GLN A 158 -2.98 11.45 12.78
CA GLN A 158 -2.02 12.35 13.41
C GLN A 158 -1.76 11.97 14.88
N GLU A 159 -2.81 11.63 15.64
CA GLU A 159 -2.68 11.17 17.02
C GLU A 159 -1.98 9.81 17.12
N LYS A 160 -2.28 8.89 16.17
CA LYS A 160 -1.60 7.60 16.05
C LYS A 160 -0.10 7.80 15.78
N ILE A 161 0.27 8.68 14.85
CA ILE A 161 1.67 9.01 14.61
C ILE A 161 2.30 9.59 15.90
N ALA A 162 1.68 10.58 16.52
CA ALA A 162 2.24 11.23 17.71
C ALA A 162 2.53 10.26 18.86
N LYS A 163 1.70 9.21 19.03
CA LYS A 163 1.90 8.17 20.06
C LYS A 163 2.85 7.06 19.62
N GLY A 164 2.87 6.73 18.33
CA GLY A 164 3.54 5.55 17.79
C GLY A 164 4.80 5.81 16.99
N HIS A 165 5.19 7.07 16.77
CA HIS A 165 6.29 7.44 15.89
C HIS A 165 7.63 6.74 16.22
N ASN A 166 7.79 6.18 17.42
CA ASN A 166 9.00 5.47 17.79
C ASN A 166 9.11 4.06 17.23
N TYR A 167 8.03 3.48 16.73
CA TYR A 167 8.00 2.11 16.20
C TYR A 167 7.20 1.99 14.90
N ILE A 168 6.58 3.08 14.43
CA ILE A 168 5.95 3.12 13.12
C ILE A 168 7.02 3.16 12.02
N ARG A 169 6.95 2.19 11.11
CA ARG A 169 7.64 2.18 9.83
C ARG A 169 6.61 2.42 8.73
N THR A 170 6.99 3.18 7.71
CA THR A 170 6.09 3.41 6.57
C THR A 170 6.81 3.32 5.23
N GLU A 171 6.06 2.97 4.21
CA GLU A 171 6.42 3.12 2.81
C GLU A 171 5.32 3.90 2.11
N ALA A 172 5.71 4.98 1.44
CA ALA A 172 4.85 5.70 0.51
C ALA A 172 5.43 5.51 -0.89
N THR A 173 4.76 4.66 -1.68
CA THR A 173 5.03 4.54 -3.12
C THR A 173 4.03 5.42 -3.86
N ILE A 174 4.54 6.35 -4.66
CA ILE A 174 3.75 7.34 -5.40
C ILE A 174 4.05 7.19 -6.88
N HIS A 175 3.00 7.02 -7.66
CA HIS A 175 3.02 7.07 -9.12
C HIS A 175 2.28 8.33 -9.55
N VAL A 176 2.90 9.17 -10.36
CA VAL A 176 2.32 10.45 -10.77
C VAL A 176 2.49 10.65 -12.27
N ASP A 177 1.43 11.10 -12.93
CA ASP A 177 1.45 11.44 -14.34
C ASP A 177 1.84 12.91 -14.53
N ALA A 178 3.00 13.15 -15.11
CA ALA A 178 3.52 14.48 -15.40
C ALA A 178 4.40 14.41 -16.67
N PRO A 179 4.16 15.27 -17.68
CA PRO A 179 4.92 15.21 -18.92
C PRO A 179 6.40 15.52 -18.68
N LYS A 180 7.29 14.96 -19.49
CA LYS A 180 8.74 15.16 -19.35
C LYS A 180 9.19 16.55 -19.79
N THR A 181 8.88 17.56 -18.98
CA THR A 181 9.17 18.99 -19.20
C THR A 181 9.87 19.61 -17.98
N PRO A 182 10.64 20.71 -18.13
CA PRO A 182 11.27 21.40 -17.01
C PRO A 182 10.27 21.86 -15.94
N GLU A 183 9.11 22.37 -16.33
CA GLU A 183 8.08 22.86 -15.40
C GLU A 183 7.47 21.72 -14.58
N SER A 184 7.15 20.60 -15.23
CA SER A 184 6.68 19.40 -14.55
C SER A 184 7.74 18.80 -13.63
N MET A 185 9.01 18.81 -14.08
CA MET A 185 10.13 18.35 -13.26
C MET A 185 10.26 19.18 -11.98
N LEU A 186 10.20 20.51 -12.07
CA LEU A 186 10.27 21.39 -10.91
C LEU A 186 9.18 21.03 -9.89
N LYS A 187 7.92 20.90 -10.32
CA LYS A 187 6.81 20.50 -9.45
C LYS A 187 7.02 19.15 -8.79
N VAL A 188 7.57 18.17 -9.51
CA VAL A 188 7.89 16.84 -8.96
C VAL A 188 8.98 16.95 -7.88
N LEU A 189 10.04 17.73 -8.13
CA LEU A 189 11.13 17.91 -7.17
C LEU A 189 10.63 18.62 -5.90
N GLU A 190 9.82 19.67 -6.04
CA GLU A 190 9.17 20.36 -4.93
C GLU A 190 8.23 19.43 -4.14
N MET A 191 7.46 18.58 -4.83
CA MET A 191 6.62 17.56 -4.19
C MET A 191 7.48 16.60 -3.35
N ILE A 192 8.59 16.10 -3.91
CA ILE A 192 9.50 15.19 -3.19
C ILE A 192 10.12 15.89 -1.98
N GLU A 193 10.56 17.14 -2.12
CA GLU A 193 11.12 17.93 -1.03
C GLU A 193 10.12 18.09 0.11
N ASN A 194 8.91 18.53 -0.22
CA ASN A 194 7.84 18.75 0.76
C ASN A 194 7.45 17.46 1.48
N LEU A 195 7.32 16.34 0.75
CA LEU A 195 7.04 15.03 1.32
C LEU A 195 8.18 14.55 2.23
N ASN A 196 9.44 14.68 1.79
CA ASN A 196 10.61 14.30 2.59
C ASN A 196 10.66 15.12 3.89
N ASN A 197 10.47 16.44 3.81
CA ASN A 197 10.42 17.33 4.97
C ASN A 197 9.26 16.95 5.92
N TYR A 198 8.10 16.63 5.38
CA TYR A 198 6.97 16.14 6.16
C TYR A 198 7.31 14.83 6.89
N PHE A 199 7.84 13.82 6.19
CA PHE A 199 8.24 12.55 6.82
C PHE A 199 9.30 12.73 7.91
N ARG A 200 10.30 13.58 7.67
CA ARG A 200 11.31 13.93 8.69
C ARG A 200 10.68 14.59 9.92
N SER A 201 9.67 15.45 9.73
CA SER A 201 8.96 16.10 10.84
C SER A 201 8.21 15.10 11.74
N LEU A 202 7.75 13.97 11.19
CA LEU A 202 7.03 12.94 11.94
C LEU A 202 7.93 12.16 12.90
N LYS A 203 9.27 12.20 12.70
CA LYS A 203 10.24 11.46 13.52
C LYS A 203 9.87 10.00 13.68
N LEU A 204 9.46 9.33 12.59
CA LEU A 204 9.07 7.91 12.57
C LEU A 204 10.26 7.00 12.94
N TYR A 205 10.03 5.70 13.09
CA TYR A 205 11.12 4.73 13.26
C TYR A 205 11.94 4.67 11.99
N SER A 206 11.25 4.50 10.86
CA SER A 206 11.81 4.65 9.53
C SER A 206 10.73 4.93 8.50
N TYR A 207 11.14 5.45 7.36
CA TYR A 207 10.27 5.57 6.20
C TYR A 207 11.00 5.30 4.90
N LYS A 208 10.24 4.88 3.89
CA LYS A 208 10.65 4.86 2.49
C LYS A 208 9.72 5.74 1.68
N LEU A 209 10.27 6.68 0.93
CA LEU A 209 9.56 7.45 -0.08
C LEU A 209 10.04 6.98 -1.45
N GLU A 210 9.15 6.42 -2.25
CA GLU A 210 9.41 5.96 -3.60
C GLU A 210 8.49 6.72 -4.55
N VAL A 211 9.06 7.40 -5.55
CA VAL A 211 8.31 8.18 -6.53
C VAL A 211 8.68 7.70 -7.92
N THR A 212 7.67 7.34 -8.72
CA THR A 212 7.81 7.05 -10.14
C THR A 212 6.96 8.02 -10.94
N VAL A 213 7.54 8.65 -11.95
CA VAL A 213 6.87 9.63 -12.79
C VAL A 213 6.62 9.05 -14.18
N TYR A 214 5.40 9.25 -14.68
CA TYR A 214 4.92 8.75 -15.96
C TYR A 214 4.56 9.92 -16.88
N ASP A 215 4.62 9.68 -18.19
CA ASP A 215 4.08 10.57 -19.22
C ASP A 215 3.00 9.77 -19.97
N LEU A 216 1.80 9.73 -19.38
CA LEU A 216 0.73 8.87 -19.87
C LEU A 216 0.06 9.47 -21.12
N PRO A 217 -0.36 8.64 -22.09
CA PRO A 217 -1.12 9.11 -23.23
C PRO A 217 -2.45 9.71 -22.77
N LYS A 218 -2.89 10.77 -23.46
CA LYS A 218 -4.14 11.45 -23.17
C LYS A 218 -5.32 10.46 -23.08
N GLY A 219 -6.02 10.49 -21.95
CA GLY A 219 -7.18 9.63 -21.69
C GLY A 219 -6.85 8.35 -20.92
N LEU A 220 -5.57 8.01 -20.73
CA LEU A 220 -5.14 6.95 -19.83
C LEU A 220 -4.92 7.51 -18.42
N THR A 221 -5.63 6.95 -17.44
CA THR A 221 -5.45 7.24 -16.01
C THR A 221 -4.98 5.99 -15.28
N PHE A 222 -4.34 6.17 -14.12
CA PHE A 222 -3.98 5.01 -13.28
C PHE A 222 -5.22 4.22 -12.85
N ASP A 223 -6.30 4.92 -12.48
CA ASP A 223 -7.56 4.29 -12.05
C ASP A 223 -8.14 3.40 -13.16
N ASN A 224 -8.34 3.96 -14.36
CA ASN A 224 -8.88 3.19 -15.48
C ASN A 224 -7.95 2.04 -15.90
N TYR A 225 -6.63 2.21 -15.78
CA TYR A 225 -5.68 1.15 -16.08
C TYR A 225 -5.79 -0.02 -15.09
N ILE A 226 -5.90 0.28 -13.80
CA ILE A 226 -6.02 -0.73 -12.74
C ILE A 226 -7.36 -1.45 -12.86
N ASP A 227 -8.45 -0.72 -13.09
CA ASP A 227 -9.77 -1.31 -13.31
C ASP A 227 -9.75 -2.27 -14.51
N ASP A 228 -9.20 -1.84 -15.66
CA ASP A 228 -9.05 -2.67 -16.86
C ASP A 228 -8.15 -3.90 -16.63
N ALA A 229 -7.14 -3.79 -15.76
CA ALA A 229 -6.23 -4.89 -15.44
C ALA A 229 -6.90 -5.91 -14.51
N VAL A 230 -7.60 -5.44 -13.46
CA VAL A 230 -8.33 -6.27 -12.51
C VAL A 230 -9.51 -7.00 -13.18
N ASP A 231 -10.18 -6.36 -14.14
CA ASP A 231 -11.24 -6.98 -14.94
C ASP A 231 -10.72 -8.15 -15.80
N LYS A 232 -9.44 -8.11 -16.20
CA LYS A 232 -8.78 -9.18 -16.96
C LYS A 232 -8.16 -10.25 -16.07
N ASP A 233 -7.69 -9.86 -14.89
CA ASP A 233 -7.05 -10.74 -13.91
C ASP A 233 -7.38 -10.30 -12.47
N ILE A 234 -8.19 -11.10 -11.79
CA ILE A 234 -8.66 -10.83 -10.43
C ILE A 234 -7.52 -10.81 -9.39
N ASP A 235 -6.37 -11.42 -9.70
CA ASP A 235 -5.22 -11.47 -8.80
C ASP A 235 -4.21 -10.34 -9.04
N TYR A 236 -4.54 -9.36 -9.90
CA TYR A 236 -3.66 -8.24 -10.23
C TYR A 236 -3.32 -7.40 -8.98
N SER A 237 -2.03 -7.42 -8.62
CA SER A 237 -1.49 -6.80 -7.42
C SER A 237 -0.57 -5.62 -7.73
N MET A 238 -0.16 -4.89 -6.69
CA MET A 238 0.90 -3.88 -6.83
C MET A 238 2.25 -4.45 -7.29
N LEU A 239 2.49 -5.75 -7.03
CA LEU A 239 3.68 -6.41 -7.55
C LEU A 239 3.58 -6.58 -9.07
N ASP A 240 2.40 -6.94 -9.56
CA ASP A 240 2.12 -7.05 -11.00
C ASP A 240 2.22 -5.68 -11.67
N PHE A 241 1.66 -4.63 -11.05
CA PHE A 241 1.79 -3.26 -11.55
C PHE A 241 3.24 -2.81 -11.73
N LYS A 242 4.10 -3.04 -10.73
CA LYS A 242 5.54 -2.70 -10.83
C LYS A 242 6.24 -3.49 -11.94
N ASN A 243 5.68 -4.64 -12.29
CA ASN A 243 6.19 -5.55 -13.28
C ASN A 243 5.44 -5.47 -14.63
N ASP A 244 4.55 -4.51 -14.83
CA ASP A 244 3.71 -4.49 -16.03
C ASP A 244 4.32 -3.58 -17.11
N GLY A 245 4.91 -4.19 -18.13
CA GLY A 245 5.51 -3.48 -19.26
C GLY A 245 4.57 -2.51 -19.99
N ASP A 246 3.25 -2.77 -19.96
CA ASP A 246 2.28 -1.92 -20.66
C ASP A 246 2.07 -0.56 -20.01
N ILE A 247 2.23 -0.47 -18.69
CA ILE A 247 2.25 0.81 -17.99
C ILE A 247 3.67 1.33 -17.78
N GLN A 248 4.64 0.46 -17.51
CA GLN A 248 6.02 0.87 -17.21
C GLN A 248 6.74 1.49 -18.42
N LYS A 249 6.25 1.30 -19.66
CA LYS A 249 6.78 1.99 -20.86
C LYS A 249 6.58 3.50 -20.87
N TYR A 250 5.66 4.01 -20.06
CA TYR A 250 5.40 5.44 -19.92
C TYR A 250 6.15 6.05 -18.74
N ALA A 251 6.72 5.24 -17.84
CA ALA A 251 7.53 5.74 -16.74
C ALA A 251 8.81 6.39 -17.31
N TRP A 252 9.21 7.56 -16.84
CA TRP A 252 10.44 8.22 -17.32
C TRP A 252 11.37 8.68 -16.21
N GLY A 253 10.90 8.73 -14.97
CA GLY A 253 11.68 9.21 -13.83
C GLY A 253 11.39 8.42 -12.56
N TRP A 254 12.39 8.30 -11.70
CA TRP A 254 12.29 7.56 -10.44
C TRP A 254 13.21 8.08 -9.36
N LEU A 255 12.75 7.98 -8.12
CA LEU A 255 13.52 8.31 -6.94
C LEU A 255 13.10 7.42 -5.78
N GLN A 256 14.08 7.04 -4.97
CA GLN A 256 13.85 6.30 -3.74
C GLN A 256 14.71 6.87 -2.60
N ILE A 257 14.02 7.33 -1.56
CA ILE A 257 14.61 7.92 -0.35
C ILE A 257 14.26 7.04 0.84
N TYR A 258 15.24 6.86 1.74
CA TYR A 258 15.06 6.18 3.01
C TYR A 258 15.40 7.12 4.15
N GLY A 259 14.51 7.21 5.12
CA GLY A 259 14.76 7.86 6.39
C GLY A 259 14.85 6.84 7.52
N CYS A 260 15.97 6.87 8.24
CA CYS A 260 16.16 6.08 9.44
C CYS A 260 17.16 6.76 10.38
N GLU A 261 16.72 7.84 11.03
CA GLU A 261 17.58 8.64 11.90
C GLU A 261 17.97 7.84 13.16
N TYR A 262 19.27 7.80 13.44
CA TYR A 262 19.80 7.26 14.69
C TYR A 262 19.40 8.14 15.88
N ASN A 263 18.76 7.57 16.90
CA ASN A 263 18.44 8.29 18.14
C ASN A 263 18.91 7.49 19.36
N SER A 264 19.92 8.03 20.04
CA SER A 264 20.58 7.42 21.21
C SER A 264 19.68 7.25 22.42
N ASN A 265 18.57 7.98 22.51
CA ASN A 265 17.68 7.94 23.68
C ASN A 265 16.67 6.77 23.65
N PHE A 266 16.53 6.08 22.51
CA PHE A 266 15.42 5.15 22.28
C PHE A 266 15.81 3.82 21.59
N GLU A 267 17.10 3.51 21.45
CA GLU A 267 17.59 2.37 20.63
C GLU A 267 17.02 2.36 19.19
N LYS A 268 16.56 3.51 18.68
CA LYS A 268 16.05 3.65 17.32
C LYS A 268 17.16 3.32 16.36
N SER A 269 16.93 2.23 15.65
CA SER A 269 17.86 1.84 14.66
C SER A 269 17.27 0.86 13.68
N CYS A 270 17.40 1.16 12.39
CA CYS A 270 17.31 0.14 11.34
C CYS A 270 18.48 -0.87 11.41
N ASN A 271 19.11 -1.09 12.58
CA ASN A 271 20.46 -1.59 12.91
C ASN A 271 20.83 -2.99 12.39
N THR A 272 20.11 -3.53 11.41
CA THR A 272 20.64 -4.63 10.60
C THR A 272 22.04 -4.32 10.08
N GLN A 273 22.38 -3.04 9.83
CA GLN A 273 23.72 -2.65 9.40
C GLN A 273 24.82 -2.84 10.45
N TYR A 274 24.51 -2.83 11.75
CA TYR A 274 25.52 -3.07 12.80
C TYR A 274 25.69 -4.55 13.15
N LEU A 275 24.85 -5.42 12.56
CA LEU A 275 25.09 -6.86 12.54
C LEU A 275 26.14 -7.24 11.48
N ASP A 276 26.38 -6.35 10.51
CA ASP A 276 27.45 -6.53 9.54
C ASP A 276 28.80 -6.21 10.15
N LYS A 277 29.68 -7.21 10.11
CA LYS A 277 31.05 -7.11 10.64
C LYS A 277 31.98 -6.38 9.67
N ASP A 278 31.60 -6.27 8.39
CA ASP A 278 32.38 -5.50 7.42
C ASP A 278 32.02 -4.01 7.49
N GLU A 279 33.02 -3.19 7.82
CA GLU A 279 32.85 -1.75 8.00
C GLU A 279 32.43 -1.05 6.71
N ASN A 280 32.98 -1.45 5.56
CA ASN A 280 32.67 -0.82 4.27
C ASN A 280 31.23 -1.10 3.84
N SER A 281 30.79 -2.35 3.97
CA SER A 281 29.41 -2.77 3.73
C SER A 281 28.45 -2.06 4.68
N ARG A 282 28.77 -1.98 5.97
CA ARG A 282 28.02 -1.19 6.96
C ARG A 282 27.89 0.28 6.56
N LEU A 283 28.98 0.94 6.16
CA LEU A 283 28.97 2.33 5.72
C LEU A 283 28.08 2.53 4.47
N LYS A 284 28.10 1.58 3.53
CA LYS A 284 27.21 1.61 2.35
C LYS A 284 25.75 1.47 2.76
N MET A 285 25.42 0.57 3.69
CA MET A 285 24.06 0.41 4.19
C MET A 285 23.57 1.65 4.94
N ILE A 286 24.41 2.27 5.78
CA ILE A 286 24.06 3.54 6.42
C ILE A 286 23.74 4.59 5.36
N LYS A 287 24.61 4.75 4.35
CA LYS A 287 24.39 5.69 3.25
C LYS A 287 23.13 5.40 2.43
N HIS A 288 22.68 4.15 2.38
CA HIS A 288 21.44 3.81 1.70
C HIS A 288 20.21 4.11 2.57
N LEU A 289 20.22 3.64 3.83
CA LEU A 289 19.08 3.69 4.75
C LEU A 289 18.80 5.07 5.37
N THR A 290 19.71 6.02 5.18
CA THR A 290 19.60 7.40 5.69
C THR A 290 19.67 8.45 4.57
N SER A 291 19.33 8.08 3.33
CA SER A 291 19.47 9.01 2.19
C SER A 291 18.66 10.30 2.37
N ALA A 292 17.54 10.22 3.09
CA ALA A 292 16.74 11.38 3.48
C ALA A 292 17.51 12.47 4.23
N ASP A 293 18.44 12.05 5.11
CA ASP A 293 19.17 12.95 6.00
C ASP A 293 20.20 13.80 5.24
N ARG A 294 20.45 13.47 3.97
CA ARG A 294 21.37 14.17 3.06
C ARG A 294 20.65 15.01 2.01
N ILE A 295 19.32 15.10 2.08
CA ILE A 295 18.51 15.90 1.16
C ILE A 295 18.14 17.20 1.86
N HIS A 296 18.78 18.29 1.43
CA HIS A 296 18.59 19.63 1.99
C HIS A 296 18.21 20.68 0.95
N SER A 297 18.09 20.27 -0.32
CA SER A 297 17.84 21.14 -1.45
C SER A 297 17.31 20.34 -2.65
N LEU A 298 16.74 21.04 -3.64
CA LEU A 298 16.37 20.45 -4.93
C LEU A 298 17.57 19.83 -5.66
N ASP A 299 18.77 20.41 -5.54
CA ASP A 299 20.03 19.85 -6.06
C ASP A 299 20.31 18.46 -5.50
N ASP A 300 20.09 18.24 -4.21
CA ASP A 300 20.32 16.93 -3.59
C ASP A 300 19.28 15.90 -4.05
N ILE A 301 18.04 16.33 -4.25
CA ILE A 301 16.99 15.49 -4.86
C ILE A 301 17.38 15.14 -6.30
N ALA A 302 17.83 16.10 -7.10
CA ALA A 302 18.21 15.89 -8.49
C ALA A 302 19.42 14.95 -8.66
N LYS A 303 20.33 14.86 -7.67
CA LYS A 303 21.40 13.85 -7.66
C LYS A 303 20.87 12.43 -7.42
N GLN A 304 19.77 12.28 -6.70
CA GLN A 304 19.13 11.00 -6.38
C GLN A 304 18.00 10.62 -7.36
N PHE A 305 17.50 11.60 -8.12
CA PHE A 305 16.45 11.39 -9.10
C PHE A 305 17.06 10.83 -10.39
N HIS A 306 16.50 9.73 -10.87
CA HIS A 306 17.03 8.96 -11.98
C HIS A 306 16.07 9.04 -13.16
N LEU A 307 16.57 9.42 -14.33
CA LEU A 307 15.84 9.33 -15.60
C LEU A 307 16.07 7.95 -16.20
N TYR A 308 14.99 7.25 -16.58
CA TYR A 308 15.13 5.98 -17.28
C TYR A 308 15.70 6.18 -18.68
N ASP A 309 16.72 5.40 -19.00
CA ASP A 309 17.31 5.41 -20.34
C ASP A 309 16.43 4.61 -21.33
N HIS A 310 15.80 3.53 -20.85
CA HIS A 310 14.99 2.59 -21.65
C HIS A 310 13.68 2.19 -20.94
N PRO A 311 12.68 3.07 -20.90
CA PRO A 311 11.43 2.80 -20.21
C PRO A 311 10.65 1.65 -20.87
N GLY A 312 10.04 0.78 -20.05
CA GLY A 312 9.21 -0.34 -20.51
C GLY A 312 9.93 -1.44 -21.28
N LYS A 313 11.26 -1.57 -21.17
CA LYS A 313 11.98 -2.74 -21.64
C LYS A 313 12.39 -3.64 -20.47
N PRO A 314 12.27 -4.98 -20.58
CA PRO A 314 12.73 -5.89 -19.54
C PRO A 314 14.26 -5.86 -19.49
N THR A 315 14.84 -5.52 -18.34
CA THR A 315 16.29 -5.30 -18.20
C THR A 315 17.06 -6.49 -17.62
N HIS A 316 16.40 -7.55 -17.15
CA HIS A 316 17.08 -8.77 -16.67
C HIS A 316 16.15 -10.01 -16.69
N TRP A 317 16.68 -11.15 -17.16
CA TRP A 317 16.14 -12.49 -16.92
C TRP A 317 16.96 -13.23 -15.83
N ASN A 318 16.38 -13.58 -14.67
CA ASN A 318 17.06 -14.38 -13.64
C ASN A 318 16.92 -15.89 -13.95
N PRO A 319 18.01 -16.62 -14.32
CA PRO A 319 17.94 -18.04 -14.67
C PRO A 319 17.59 -18.96 -13.49
N GLN A 320 17.82 -18.52 -12.25
CA GLN A 320 17.76 -19.37 -11.05
C GLN A 320 16.36 -19.39 -10.40
N ALA A 321 15.44 -18.56 -10.89
CA ALA A 321 14.06 -18.50 -10.43
C ALA A 321 13.13 -18.41 -11.66
N PRO A 322 12.84 -19.53 -12.35
CA PRO A 322 12.08 -19.52 -13.60
C PRO A 322 10.62 -19.02 -13.46
N SER A 323 10.07 -18.95 -12.25
CA SER A 323 8.79 -18.29 -11.95
C SER A 323 8.90 -16.80 -11.62
N TRP A 324 10.12 -16.26 -11.57
CA TRP A 324 10.43 -14.84 -11.37
C TRP A 324 10.95 -14.25 -12.68
N ILE A 325 10.17 -14.40 -13.76
CA ILE A 325 10.22 -13.43 -14.85
C ILE A 325 9.62 -12.14 -14.30
N GLY A 326 10.34 -11.52 -13.36
CA GLY A 326 10.04 -10.20 -12.86
C GLY A 326 10.52 -9.24 -13.91
N TRP A 327 9.62 -8.43 -14.44
CA TRP A 327 10.03 -7.12 -14.91
C TRP A 327 10.63 -6.39 -13.72
N HIS A 328 11.95 -6.45 -13.56
CA HIS A 328 12.61 -5.46 -12.73
C HIS A 328 12.50 -4.13 -13.47
N GLY A 329 11.33 -3.49 -13.35
CA GLY A 329 11.24 -2.07 -13.62
C GLY A 329 12.39 -1.39 -12.90
N ALA A 330 13.10 -0.53 -13.63
CA ALA A 330 13.81 0.62 -13.08
C ALA A 330 15.24 0.51 -12.55
N ARG A 331 15.88 -0.66 -12.42
CA ARG A 331 17.09 -0.73 -11.55
C ARG A 331 18.47 -0.71 -12.19
N ILE A 332 18.63 -0.68 -13.52
CA ILE A 332 19.97 -0.96 -14.08
C ILE A 332 20.53 0.15 -14.98
N GLU A 333 19.71 0.87 -15.74
CA GLU A 333 20.19 1.94 -16.62
C GLU A 333 19.39 3.23 -16.39
N TYR A 334 20.09 4.21 -15.83
CA TYR A 334 19.56 5.52 -15.59
C TYR A 334 20.65 6.59 -15.69
N THR A 335 20.21 7.80 -16.01
CA THR A 335 21.00 9.02 -15.91
C THR A 335 20.51 9.85 -14.71
N PRO A 336 21.38 10.22 -13.74
CA PRO A 336 21.01 11.17 -12.69
C PRO A 336 20.49 12.48 -13.28
N LEU A 337 19.39 13.01 -12.74
CA LEU A 337 18.75 14.21 -13.26
C LEU A 337 19.73 15.39 -13.28
N ILE A 338 20.55 15.54 -12.24
CA ILE A 338 21.55 16.61 -12.11
C ILE A 338 22.46 16.74 -13.36
N ASP A 339 22.72 15.64 -14.06
CA ASP A 339 23.64 15.58 -15.20
C ASP A 339 22.97 15.92 -16.55
N THR A 340 21.69 16.29 -16.54
CA THR A 340 20.87 16.37 -17.75
C THR A 340 20.56 17.81 -18.16
N GLN A 341 20.21 17.99 -19.44
CA GLN A 341 19.81 19.31 -19.95
C GLN A 341 18.49 19.81 -19.33
N ILE A 342 17.57 18.89 -19.01
CA ILE A 342 16.30 19.24 -18.37
C ILE A 342 16.53 19.87 -16.99
N TYR A 343 17.52 19.40 -16.23
CA TYR A 343 17.84 20.01 -14.94
C TYR A 343 18.41 21.43 -15.05
N LYS A 344 19.27 21.68 -16.05
CA LYS A 344 19.76 23.04 -16.32
C LYS A 344 18.62 24.02 -16.63
N GLN A 345 17.54 23.53 -17.25
CA GLN A 345 16.34 24.33 -17.52
C GLN A 345 15.50 24.52 -16.26
N VAL A 346 15.41 23.51 -15.38
CA VAL A 346 14.77 23.64 -14.06
C VAL A 346 15.42 24.76 -13.24
N LEU A 347 16.76 24.80 -13.17
CA LEU A 347 17.48 25.87 -12.47
C LEU A 347 17.16 27.27 -13.01
N GLN A 348 16.83 27.41 -14.31
CA GLN A 348 16.43 28.69 -14.89
C GLN A 348 14.99 29.11 -14.50
N LEU A 349 14.14 28.14 -14.15
CA LEU A 349 12.78 28.39 -13.70
C LEU A 349 12.75 28.76 -12.21
N GLU A 350 13.55 28.09 -11.39
CA GLU A 350 13.66 28.36 -9.94
C GLU A 350 14.18 29.78 -9.64
N ASN A 351 15.06 30.31 -10.48
CA ASN A 351 15.67 31.63 -10.31
C ASN A 351 14.85 32.80 -10.90
N LYS A 352 13.60 32.56 -11.31
CA LYS A 352 12.66 33.58 -11.80
C LYS A 352 11.57 33.83 -10.77
#